data_AF-D7BKH4-F1
#
_entry.id   AF-D7BKH4-F1
#
_cell.length_a   1.000
_cell.length_b   1.000
_cell.length_c   1.000
_cell.angle_alpha   90.00
_cell.angle_beta   90.00
_cell.angle_gamma   90.00
#
_symmetry.space_group_name_H-M   'P 1'
#
loop_
_entity.id
_entity.type
_entity.pdbx_description
1 polymer ?
#
loop_
_entity_poly.entity_id
_entity_poly.type
_entity_poly.pdbx_seq_one_letter_code
_entity_poly.pdbx_strand_id
1 'polypeptide(L)'
;MKSQKEVIMARFGYARMGCLATALLALNGCSDCASTTGEEALKNASTQIAPAWEGLKDGAVENWDLKAADTSTYDSCAQLSWIVIPTGKPGEDSPYNIALFHNGVFSGTAEARPYLGEPKISRVSDTEIQIKRTWYLDEKRSQPKPAVATYKWDDSTSRTVRTGSLPPNEFAAGGPVPTAE
;
A
#
# COMPACT_ATOMS: atom_id res chain seq x y z
N MET A 1 61.43 21.59 -10.05
CA MET A 1 61.88 21.22 -11.42
C MET A 1 60.70 20.56 -12.13
N LYS A 2 60.13 21.19 -13.18
CA LYS A 2 58.82 20.86 -13.83
C LYS A 2 57.59 21.00 -12.88
N SER A 3 56.39 21.51 -13.21
CA SER A 3 55.72 22.06 -14.42
C SER A 3 55.03 21.09 -15.38
N GLN A 4 53.78 21.43 -15.77
CA GLN A 4 52.86 20.79 -16.77
C GLN A 4 52.28 19.41 -16.34
N LYS A 5 51.11 18.91 -16.79
CA LYS A 5 49.87 19.48 -17.38
C LYS A 5 48.70 18.44 -17.32
N GLU A 6 47.53 18.79 -17.88
CA GLU A 6 46.32 17.96 -18.03
C GLU A 6 46.52 16.63 -18.80
N VAL A 7 45.58 15.67 -18.66
CA VAL A 7 45.20 14.70 -19.72
C VAL A 7 43.87 13.96 -19.40
N ILE A 8 42.96 13.86 -20.40
CA ILE A 8 41.80 12.91 -20.57
C ILE A 8 40.80 12.76 -19.39
N MET A 9 39.49 13.04 -19.45
CA MET A 9 38.47 13.31 -20.51
C MET A 9 37.78 12.08 -21.19
N ALA A 10 36.65 11.64 -20.57
CA ALA A 10 35.59 10.75 -21.10
C ALA A 10 35.97 9.27 -21.40
N ARG A 11 35.05 8.27 -21.53
CA ARG A 11 33.55 8.14 -21.51
C ARG A 11 33.18 6.96 -20.57
N PHE A 12 31.94 6.59 -20.20
CA PHE A 12 30.54 6.94 -20.56
C PHE A 12 29.79 7.45 -19.29
N GLY A 13 28.47 7.45 -19.03
CA GLY A 13 27.23 6.86 -19.61
C GLY A 13 26.91 5.46 -19.04
N TYR A 14 25.65 5.05 -18.78
CA TYR A 14 24.34 5.64 -19.10
C TYR A 14 23.81 6.65 -18.07
N ALA A 15 23.37 7.81 -18.55
CA ALA A 15 22.27 8.55 -17.93
C ALA A 15 20.94 8.07 -18.56
N ARG A 16 19.84 8.04 -17.81
CA ARG A 16 18.50 7.85 -18.40
C ARG A 16 18.06 9.15 -19.08
N MET A 17 18.41 9.28 -20.36
CA MET A 17 17.90 10.31 -21.26
C MET A 17 16.37 10.17 -21.36
N GLY A 18 15.61 11.20 -20.97
CA GLY A 18 14.16 11.07 -20.78
C GLY A 18 13.28 12.28 -21.13
N CYS A 19 13.83 13.50 -21.23
CA CYS A 19 13.05 14.64 -21.76
C CYS A 19 13.98 15.69 -22.40
N LEU A 20 14.11 15.65 -23.73
CA LEU A 20 14.83 16.65 -24.52
C LEU A 20 13.81 17.66 -25.08
N ALA A 21 13.46 18.66 -24.24
CA ALA A 21 12.44 19.64 -24.57
C ALA A 21 12.96 20.70 -25.56
N THR A 22 12.77 20.45 -26.86
CA THR A 22 13.10 21.40 -27.93
C THR A 22 11.90 21.70 -28.81
N ALA A 23 11.41 22.94 -28.76
CA ALA A 23 10.41 23.57 -29.62
C ALA A 23 8.94 23.10 -29.51
N LEU A 24 8.05 24.05 -29.83
CA LEU A 24 6.60 24.06 -29.66
C LEU A 24 5.87 22.87 -30.32
N LEU A 25 5.12 22.09 -29.53
CA LEU A 25 3.72 21.69 -29.75
C LEU A 25 3.23 20.76 -28.62
N ALA A 26 1.97 20.94 -28.21
CA ALA A 26 1.21 20.11 -27.24
C ALA A 26 1.87 19.78 -25.88
N LEU A 27 1.34 20.37 -24.79
CA LEU A 27 1.60 19.95 -23.41
C LEU A 27 0.87 18.64 -23.07
N ASN A 28 1.31 17.52 -23.64
CA ASN A 28 1.05 16.20 -23.05
C ASN A 28 2.17 15.92 -22.06
N GLY A 29 1.84 15.96 -20.76
CA GLY A 29 2.82 15.86 -19.69
C GLY A 29 3.56 14.53 -19.67
N CYS A 30 4.79 14.56 -19.14
CA CYS A 30 5.41 13.33 -18.64
C CYS A 30 4.54 12.83 -17.49
N SER A 31 3.99 11.62 -17.61
CA SER A 31 3.12 11.05 -16.59
C SER A 31 3.96 10.52 -15.44
N ASP A 32 3.85 11.10 -14.25
CA ASP A 32 4.59 10.73 -13.02
C ASP A 32 4.17 9.37 -12.42
N CYS A 33 3.62 8.48 -13.25
CA CYS A 33 3.16 7.14 -12.89
C CYS A 33 4.32 6.15 -12.76
N ALA A 34 4.22 5.19 -11.84
CA ALA A 34 5.12 4.04 -11.85
C ALA A 34 4.91 3.17 -13.09
N SER A 35 5.97 2.49 -13.55
CA SER A 35 5.93 1.55 -14.68
C SER A 35 5.73 0.08 -14.27
N THR A 36 5.35 -0.17 -13.02
CA THR A 36 5.20 -1.51 -12.42
C THR A 36 3.77 -2.02 -12.50
N THR A 37 3.59 -3.32 -12.70
CA THR A 37 2.29 -3.99 -12.51
C THR A 37 1.88 -4.03 -11.03
N GLY A 38 0.64 -4.40 -10.73
CA GLY A 38 0.20 -4.56 -9.33
C GLY A 38 0.95 -5.66 -8.60
N GLU A 39 1.31 -6.75 -9.28
CA GLU A 39 2.10 -7.86 -8.73
C GLU A 39 3.54 -7.42 -8.43
N GLU A 40 4.14 -6.63 -9.31
CA GLU A 40 5.47 -6.05 -9.08
C GLU A 40 5.47 -5.02 -7.95
N ALA A 41 4.47 -4.14 -7.93
CA ALA A 41 4.29 -3.14 -6.88
C ALA A 41 4.08 -3.81 -5.51
N LEU A 42 3.23 -4.85 -5.43
CA LEU A 42 3.03 -5.67 -4.23
C LEU A 42 4.31 -6.37 -3.79
N LYS A 43 5.04 -7.01 -4.71
CA LYS A 43 6.30 -7.71 -4.43
C LYS A 43 7.39 -6.75 -3.90
N ASN A 44 7.41 -5.52 -4.37
CA ASN A 44 8.31 -4.49 -3.86
C ASN A 44 7.84 -4.00 -2.47
N ALA A 45 6.54 -3.74 -2.31
CA ALA A 45 5.91 -3.28 -1.07
C ALA A 45 6.03 -4.30 0.07
N SER A 46 5.97 -5.61 -0.20
CA SER A 46 5.98 -6.66 0.83
C SER A 46 7.24 -6.69 1.70
N THR A 47 8.33 -6.06 1.24
CA THR A 47 9.56 -5.86 2.04
C THR A 47 9.40 -4.81 3.15
N GLN A 48 8.33 -4.01 3.12
CA GLN A 48 8.02 -2.92 4.05
C GLN A 48 6.70 -3.13 4.80
N ILE A 49 5.92 -4.15 4.44
CA ILE A 49 4.66 -4.51 5.11
C ILE A 49 4.99 -5.41 6.31
N ALA A 50 4.53 -5.05 7.50
CA ALA A 50 4.70 -5.85 8.71
C ALA A 50 4.04 -7.24 8.57
N PRO A 51 4.59 -8.32 9.19
CA PRO A 51 3.98 -9.64 9.19
C PRO A 51 2.54 -9.63 9.72
N ALA A 52 1.72 -10.62 9.32
CA ALA A 52 0.31 -10.68 9.67
C ALA A 52 0.02 -10.67 11.18
N TRP A 53 0.93 -11.18 12.00
CA TRP A 53 0.97 -10.99 13.46
C TRP A 53 2.40 -11.01 14.00
N GLU A 54 2.55 -10.48 15.21
CA GLU A 54 3.82 -10.44 15.94
C GLU A 54 4.34 -11.85 16.25
N GLY A 55 5.65 -12.06 16.17
CA GLY A 55 6.28 -13.37 16.41
C GLY A 55 6.23 -14.37 15.25
N LEU A 56 5.65 -14.01 14.09
CA LEU A 56 5.79 -14.83 12.87
C LEU A 56 7.26 -14.98 12.47
N LYS A 57 7.58 -16.16 11.89
CA LYS A 57 8.87 -16.43 11.24
C LYS A 57 8.82 -16.00 9.78
N ASP A 58 9.96 -15.60 9.24
CA ASP A 58 10.11 -15.32 7.81
C ASP A 58 9.71 -16.54 6.97
N GLY A 59 8.89 -16.33 5.94
CA GLY A 59 8.41 -17.41 5.07
C GLY A 59 7.34 -18.33 5.66
N ALA A 60 6.76 -18.01 6.83
CA ALA A 60 5.59 -18.69 7.37
C ALA A 60 4.42 -18.68 6.36
N VAL A 61 3.76 -19.83 6.16
CA VAL A 61 2.65 -19.99 5.19
C VAL A 61 1.36 -19.32 5.65
N GLU A 62 1.31 -18.99 6.94
CA GLU A 62 0.23 -18.30 7.63
C GLU A 62 0.32 -16.77 7.48
N ASN A 63 1.43 -16.26 6.90
CA ASN A 63 1.63 -14.84 6.61
C ASN A 63 0.89 -14.42 5.32
N TRP A 64 1.17 -13.21 4.82
CA TRP A 64 0.58 -12.65 3.59
C TRP A 64 0.77 -13.54 2.35
N ASP A 65 -0.33 -14.00 1.76
CA ASP A 65 -0.29 -14.69 0.46
C ASP A 65 -0.35 -13.67 -0.68
N LEU A 66 0.84 -13.27 -1.14
CA LEU A 66 1.02 -12.33 -2.24
C LEU A 66 0.53 -12.87 -3.61
N LYS A 67 0.15 -14.15 -3.71
CA LYS A 67 -0.44 -14.75 -4.92
C LYS A 67 -1.98 -14.76 -4.88
N ALA A 68 -2.56 -14.70 -3.68
CA ALA A 68 -4.00 -14.59 -3.46
C ALA A 68 -4.48 -13.14 -3.28
N ALA A 69 -3.57 -12.16 -3.36
CA ALA A 69 -3.87 -10.74 -3.28
C ALA A 69 -4.63 -10.23 -4.52
N ASP A 70 -5.61 -9.34 -4.30
CA ASP A 70 -6.31 -8.65 -5.38
C ASP A 70 -5.48 -7.43 -5.85
N THR A 71 -4.83 -7.60 -7.00
CA THR A 71 -4.09 -6.55 -7.71
C THR A 71 -4.96 -5.76 -8.69
N SER A 72 -6.22 -6.13 -8.94
CA SER A 72 -7.08 -5.48 -9.95
C SER A 72 -7.49 -4.05 -9.60
N THR A 73 -7.31 -3.66 -8.34
CA THR A 73 -7.57 -2.32 -7.81
C THR A 73 -6.33 -1.40 -7.77
N TYR A 74 -5.17 -1.93 -8.17
CA TYR A 74 -3.96 -1.13 -8.34
C TYR A 74 -4.01 -0.33 -9.65
N ASP A 75 -3.59 0.93 -9.55
CA ASP A 75 -3.41 1.85 -10.66
C ASP A 75 -2.11 2.62 -10.40
N SER A 76 -1.18 2.58 -11.35
CA SER A 76 0.13 3.22 -11.20
C SER A 76 0.11 4.73 -11.48
N CYS A 77 -0.99 5.28 -11.98
CA CYS A 77 -1.21 6.71 -12.22
C CYS A 77 -2.14 7.38 -11.20
N ALA A 78 -2.93 6.61 -10.42
CA ALA A 78 -3.80 7.18 -9.40
C ALA A 78 -3.03 7.72 -8.19
N GLN A 79 -3.43 8.90 -7.70
CA GLN A 79 -2.85 9.53 -6.51
C GLN A 79 -3.14 8.75 -5.21
N LEU A 80 -4.15 7.89 -5.21
CA LEU A 80 -4.35 6.82 -4.24
C LEU A 80 -4.89 5.57 -4.94
N SER A 81 -4.10 4.51 -5.00
CA SER A 81 -4.54 3.15 -5.36
C SER A 81 -4.21 2.17 -4.23
N TRP A 82 -4.75 0.95 -4.32
CA TRP A 82 -4.59 -0.03 -3.25
C TRP A 82 -4.48 -1.46 -3.79
N ILE A 83 -4.02 -2.37 -2.93
CA ILE A 83 -4.00 -3.82 -3.15
C ILE A 83 -4.50 -4.50 -1.88
N VAL A 84 -5.44 -5.43 -2.00
CA VAL A 84 -5.98 -6.19 -0.86
C VAL A 84 -5.20 -7.49 -0.71
N ILE A 85 -4.65 -7.75 0.48
CA ILE A 85 -3.71 -8.85 0.72
C ILE A 85 -4.26 -9.77 1.82
N PRO A 86 -4.73 -10.99 1.50
CA PRO A 86 -5.15 -11.96 2.50
C PRO A 86 -3.94 -12.69 3.11
N THR A 87 -4.13 -13.30 4.28
CA THR A 87 -3.27 -14.41 4.74
C THR A 87 -3.75 -15.73 4.15
N GLY A 88 -2.83 -16.55 3.62
CA GLY A 88 -3.12 -17.91 3.15
C GLY A 88 -4.42 -18.03 2.33
N LYS A 89 -5.39 -18.80 2.84
CA LYS A 89 -6.71 -18.93 2.21
C LYS A 89 -7.66 -17.78 2.63
N PRO A 90 -8.27 -17.04 1.69
CA PRO A 90 -9.31 -16.04 1.99
C PRO A 90 -10.55 -16.62 2.70
N GLY A 91 -11.19 -15.83 3.57
CA GLY A 91 -12.36 -16.22 4.37
C GLY A 91 -12.72 -15.19 5.45
N GLU A 92 -13.88 -15.33 6.11
CA GLU A 92 -14.32 -14.37 7.16
C GLU A 92 -13.38 -14.31 8.36
N ASP A 93 -12.72 -15.43 8.68
CA ASP A 93 -11.81 -15.55 9.82
C ASP A 93 -10.35 -15.24 9.45
N SER A 94 -10.07 -14.96 8.17
CA SER A 94 -8.74 -14.63 7.68
C SER A 94 -8.44 -13.15 7.87
N PRO A 95 -7.25 -12.77 8.37
CA PRO A 95 -6.76 -11.39 8.34
C PRO A 95 -6.57 -10.85 6.91
N TYR A 96 -6.88 -9.56 6.71
CA TYR A 96 -6.63 -8.84 5.46
C TYR A 96 -5.83 -7.56 5.71
N ASN A 97 -4.73 -7.38 4.98
CA ASN A 97 -4.02 -6.12 4.84
C ASN A 97 -4.49 -5.35 3.60
N ILE A 98 -4.20 -4.06 3.58
CA ILE A 98 -4.58 -3.12 2.52
C ILE A 98 -3.35 -2.23 2.27
N ALA A 99 -2.54 -2.62 1.29
CA ALA A 99 -1.38 -1.82 0.88
C ALA A 99 -1.86 -0.62 0.06
N LEU A 100 -1.36 0.56 0.37
CA LEU A 100 -1.69 1.82 -0.30
C LEU A 100 -0.52 2.29 -1.16
N PHE A 101 -0.86 2.90 -2.29
CA PHE A 101 0.10 3.40 -3.28
C PHE A 101 -0.31 4.80 -3.73
N HIS A 102 0.68 5.67 -3.95
CA HIS A 102 0.52 6.99 -4.57
C HIS A 102 1.34 6.99 -5.87
N ASN A 103 0.68 7.18 -7.01
CA ASN A 103 1.28 7.07 -8.35
C ASN A 103 2.09 5.77 -8.52
N GLY A 104 1.54 4.67 -8.00
CA GLY A 104 2.17 3.34 -7.99
C GLY A 104 3.35 3.13 -7.00
N VAL A 105 3.77 4.17 -6.27
CA VAL A 105 4.78 4.06 -5.20
C VAL A 105 4.10 3.69 -3.88
N PHE A 106 4.58 2.64 -3.20
CA PHE A 106 4.03 2.20 -1.92
C PHE A 106 4.14 3.30 -0.86
N SER A 107 3.02 3.62 -0.19
CA SER A 107 2.90 4.71 0.79
C SER A 107 2.55 4.25 2.21
N GLY A 108 2.39 2.93 2.42
CA GLY A 108 2.09 2.32 3.71
C GLY A 108 0.87 1.40 3.66
N THR A 109 0.40 0.95 4.83
CA THR A 109 -0.85 0.19 4.97
C THR A 109 -1.98 1.11 5.44
N ALA A 110 -3.22 0.82 5.05
CA ALA A 110 -4.39 1.58 5.53
C ALA A 110 -4.62 1.39 7.05
N GLU A 111 -4.27 0.21 7.57
CA GLU A 111 -4.52 -0.18 8.96
C GLU A 111 -3.18 -0.61 9.59
N ALA A 112 -2.90 -0.12 10.80
CA ALA A 112 -1.63 -0.39 11.49
C ALA A 112 -1.56 -1.82 12.06
N ARG A 113 -2.71 -2.48 12.20
CA ARG A 113 -2.89 -3.91 12.38
C ARG A 113 -4.02 -4.36 11.44
N PRO A 114 -3.92 -5.51 10.78
CA PRO A 114 -4.97 -6.02 9.90
C PRO A 114 -6.19 -6.45 10.73
N TYR A 115 -7.40 -6.30 10.20
CA TYR A 115 -8.61 -6.87 10.77
C TYR A 115 -9.03 -8.16 10.05
N LEU A 116 -9.80 -8.98 10.75
CA LEU A 116 -10.43 -10.17 10.18
C LEU A 116 -11.52 -9.79 9.16
N GLY A 117 -11.70 -10.67 8.17
CA GLY A 117 -12.74 -10.56 7.15
C GLY A 117 -12.41 -9.56 6.03
N GLU A 118 -13.00 -9.81 4.87
CA GLU A 118 -12.69 -9.08 3.64
C GLU A 118 -13.19 -7.62 3.70
N PRO A 119 -12.30 -6.62 3.47
CA PRO A 119 -12.67 -5.21 3.47
C PRO A 119 -13.43 -4.81 2.21
N LYS A 120 -14.58 -4.14 2.36
CA LYS A 120 -15.33 -3.58 1.21
C LYS A 120 -14.81 -2.18 0.90
N ILE A 121 -13.92 -2.10 -0.08
CA ILE A 121 -13.26 -0.86 -0.49
C ILE A 121 -13.96 -0.27 -1.73
N SER A 122 -14.11 1.06 -1.75
CA SER A 122 -14.66 1.81 -2.90
C SER A 122 -13.88 3.10 -3.12
N ARG A 123 -13.48 3.39 -4.36
CA ARG A 123 -12.93 4.68 -4.77
C ARG A 123 -13.98 5.79 -4.60
N VAL A 124 -13.57 6.92 -4.04
CA VAL A 124 -14.39 8.15 -3.90
C VAL A 124 -13.87 9.24 -4.84
N SER A 125 -12.55 9.33 -5.00
CA SER A 125 -11.87 10.17 -5.99
C SER A 125 -10.50 9.58 -6.35
N ASP A 126 -9.70 10.28 -7.16
CA ASP A 126 -8.32 9.86 -7.45
C ASP A 126 -7.41 9.92 -6.21
N THR A 127 -7.73 10.77 -5.23
CA THR A 127 -7.00 10.91 -3.94
C THR A 127 -7.64 10.17 -2.77
N GLU A 128 -8.87 9.66 -2.91
CA GLU A 128 -9.71 9.28 -1.77
C GLU A 128 -10.42 7.94 -1.98
N ILE A 129 -10.34 7.07 -0.97
CA ILE A 129 -11.01 5.77 -0.93
C ILE A 129 -11.76 5.60 0.39
N GLN A 130 -12.85 4.85 0.38
CA GLN A 130 -13.63 4.51 1.55
C GLN A 130 -13.57 3.01 1.80
N ILE A 131 -13.26 2.62 3.03
CA ILE A 131 -13.11 1.23 3.48
C ILE A 131 -14.23 0.94 4.48
N LYS A 132 -15.04 -0.07 4.17
CA LYS A 132 -16.17 -0.53 4.99
C LYS A 132 -15.86 -1.91 5.53
N ARG A 133 -15.86 -2.07 6.84
CA ARG A 133 -15.73 -3.37 7.52
C ARG A 133 -17.03 -3.69 8.28
N THR A 134 -17.37 -4.97 8.33
CA THR A 134 -18.41 -5.50 9.22
C THR A 134 -17.73 -6.12 10.42
N TRP A 135 -18.21 -5.81 11.62
CA TRP A 135 -17.76 -6.41 12.88
C TRP A 135 -18.98 -6.80 13.72
N TYR A 136 -18.77 -7.50 14.83
CA TYR A 136 -19.86 -8.09 15.63
C TYR A 136 -19.58 -7.87 17.12
N LEU A 137 -20.62 -7.75 17.95
CA LEU A 137 -20.46 -7.64 19.42
C LEU A 137 -20.33 -9.00 20.11
N ASP A 138 -20.39 -10.10 19.36
CA ASP A 138 -20.44 -11.46 19.87
C ASP A 138 -19.79 -12.45 18.90
N GLU A 139 -19.17 -13.51 19.45
CA GLU A 139 -18.50 -14.58 18.68
C GLU A 139 -19.47 -15.35 17.76
N LYS A 140 -20.77 -15.33 18.06
CA LYS A 140 -21.81 -15.99 17.26
C LYS A 140 -22.23 -15.14 16.04
N ARG A 141 -21.59 -13.98 15.83
CA ARG A 141 -21.84 -13.03 14.74
C ARG A 141 -23.30 -12.58 14.63
N SER A 142 -24.01 -12.52 15.76
CA SER A 142 -25.48 -12.36 15.78
C SER A 142 -25.98 -10.98 15.33
N GLN A 143 -25.17 -9.93 15.52
CA GLN A 143 -25.51 -8.55 15.14
C GLN A 143 -24.38 -7.87 14.36
N PRO A 144 -24.43 -7.84 13.01
CA PRO A 144 -23.45 -7.09 12.22
C PRO A 144 -23.52 -5.59 12.52
N LYS A 145 -22.36 -4.98 12.76
CA LYS A 145 -22.14 -3.55 12.96
C LYS A 145 -21.21 -3.04 11.85
N PRO A 146 -21.51 -1.90 11.21
CA PRO A 146 -20.59 -1.29 10.26
C PRO A 146 -19.48 -0.52 10.98
N ALA A 147 -18.30 -0.49 10.38
CA ALA A 147 -17.28 0.52 10.57
C ALA A 147 -16.93 1.11 9.19
N VAL A 148 -16.75 2.43 9.11
CA VAL A 148 -16.51 3.14 7.85
C VAL A 148 -15.41 4.17 8.04
N ALA A 149 -14.26 3.92 7.43
CA ALA A 149 -13.13 4.83 7.41
C ALA A 149 -12.92 5.39 6.00
N THR A 150 -12.60 6.68 5.91
CA THR A 150 -12.23 7.33 4.65
C THR A 150 -10.75 7.67 4.70
N TYR A 151 -10.04 7.30 3.64
CA TYR A 151 -8.60 7.39 3.49
C TYR A 151 -8.30 8.33 2.34
N LYS A 152 -7.54 9.39 2.61
CA LYS A 152 -7.24 10.43 1.63
C LYS A 152 -5.74 10.69 1.57
N TRP A 153 -5.19 10.76 0.38
CA TRP A 153 -3.85 11.28 0.17
C TRP A 153 -3.76 12.78 0.54
N ASP A 154 -2.73 13.13 1.30
CA ASP A 154 -2.37 14.50 1.66
C ASP A 154 -0.96 14.79 1.17
N ASP A 155 -0.85 15.60 0.11
CA ASP A 155 0.43 16.03 -0.46
C ASP A 155 1.31 16.78 0.55
N SER A 156 0.69 17.53 1.48
CA SER A 156 1.43 18.40 2.42
C SER A 156 2.22 17.62 3.47
N THR A 157 1.78 16.41 3.82
CA THR A 157 2.54 15.46 4.64
C THR A 157 3.09 14.27 3.85
N SER A 158 2.78 14.18 2.55
CA SER A 158 3.08 13.08 1.63
C SER A 158 2.69 11.72 2.19
N ARG A 159 1.47 11.63 2.75
CA ARG A 159 0.93 10.44 3.42
C ARG A 159 -0.58 10.31 3.22
N THR A 160 -1.11 9.11 3.47
CA THR A 160 -2.56 8.91 3.58
C THR A 160 -3.06 9.25 4.98
N VAL A 161 -4.03 10.16 5.09
CA VAL A 161 -4.73 10.52 6.32
C VAL A 161 -6.04 9.72 6.42
N ARG A 162 -6.32 9.15 7.60
CA ARG A 162 -7.57 8.42 7.89
C ARG A 162 -8.55 9.28 8.70
N THR A 163 -9.81 9.24 8.30
CA THR A 163 -10.96 9.76 9.06
C THR A 163 -12.05 8.68 9.19
N GLY A 164 -13.08 8.90 10.01
CA GLY A 164 -14.15 7.92 10.25
C GLY A 164 -13.80 6.86 11.30
N SER A 165 -14.54 5.76 11.32
CA SER A 165 -14.45 4.69 12.32
C SER A 165 -13.82 3.40 11.78
N LEU A 166 -13.07 2.72 12.64
CA LEU A 166 -12.63 1.34 12.45
C LEU A 166 -13.36 0.43 13.45
N PRO A 167 -13.35 -0.91 13.26
CA PRO A 167 -13.79 -1.85 14.29
C PRO A 167 -12.94 -1.71 15.57
N PRO A 168 -13.46 -2.13 16.74
CA PRO A 168 -12.67 -2.25 17.97
C PRO A 168 -11.40 -3.10 17.78
N ASN A 169 -10.34 -2.78 18.52
CA ASN A 169 -9.02 -3.40 18.33
C ASN A 169 -8.98 -4.91 18.60
N GLU A 170 -9.96 -5.46 19.32
CA GLU A 170 -10.12 -6.91 19.54
C GLU A 170 -10.39 -7.71 18.24
N PHE A 171 -10.87 -7.04 17.18
CA PHE A 171 -11.05 -7.63 15.84
C PHE A 171 -9.82 -7.51 14.93
N ALA A 172 -8.72 -6.95 15.45
CA ALA A 172 -7.44 -6.89 14.75
C ALA A 172 -6.62 -8.17 15.02
N ALA A 173 -6.06 -8.78 13.98
CA ALA A 173 -5.37 -10.08 14.09
C ALA A 173 -4.05 -10.04 14.89
N GLY A 174 -3.52 -8.85 15.16
CA GLY A 174 -2.44 -8.63 16.13
C GLY A 174 -2.89 -8.71 17.60
N GLY A 175 -4.15 -9.04 17.87
CA GLY A 175 -4.75 -9.21 19.19
C GLY A 175 -4.87 -7.92 20.01
N PRO A 176 -5.50 -7.99 21.20
CA PRO A 176 -5.30 -6.96 22.21
C PRO A 176 -3.84 -6.98 22.69
N VAL A 177 -3.23 -5.82 22.91
CA VAL A 177 -2.05 -5.74 23.78
C VAL A 177 -2.56 -6.03 25.20
N PRO A 178 -2.03 -7.04 25.92
CA PRO A 178 -2.38 -7.24 27.31
C PRO A 178 -1.90 -6.03 28.11
N THR A 179 -2.83 -5.21 28.62
CA THR A 179 -2.52 -4.29 29.71
C THR A 179 -2.21 -5.16 30.93
N ALA A 180 -0.95 -5.13 31.38
CA ALA A 180 -0.56 -5.81 32.60
C ALA A 180 -1.26 -5.15 33.80
N GLU A 181 -2.06 -5.94 34.52
CA GLU A 181 -2.48 -5.70 35.90
C GLU A 181 -1.46 -6.28 36.89
#